data_AF-A0A382WMK0-F1
#
_entry.id   AF-A0A382WMK0-F1
#
_cell.length_a   1.000
_cell.length_b   1.000
_cell.length_c   1.000
_cell.angle_alpha   90.00
_cell.angle_beta   90.00
_cell.angle_gamma   90.00
#
_symmetry.space_group_name_H-M   'P 1'
#
loop_
_entity.id
_entity.type
_entity.pdbx_description
1 polymer ?
#
loop_
_entity_poly.entity_id
_entity_poly.type
_entity_poly.pdbx_seq_one_letter_code
_entity_poly.pdbx_strand_id
1 'polypeptide(L)'
;MSEFENSQTVSYAVFFCTLVVVLLTLIPIIFPALYSSFFGMFTENLNPFELGYQSAFFIVSNILILGFGVAYYKKKIPSLVYDIVEKIRTFEISKRVSIISLAVILVIYIGLTAPELSIDESSLWSDYDAVLIPALEIWPFGESDDIYVQEQNDRYVRMFLLDVSL
;
A
#
# COMPACT_ATOMS: atom_id res chain seq x y z
N MET A 1 33.12 28.05 -0.86
CA MET A 1 33.10 26.60 -1.16
C MET A 1 32.42 25.77 -0.06
N SER A 2 31.65 26.36 0.86
CA SER A 2 31.00 25.63 1.98
C SER A 2 29.47 25.48 1.89
N GLU A 3 28.78 26.25 1.02
CA GLU A 3 27.32 26.12 0.87
C GLU A 3 26.87 24.85 0.13
N PHE A 4 27.70 24.34 -0.79
CA PHE A 4 27.36 23.14 -1.59
C PHE A 4 27.58 21.82 -0.84
N GLU A 5 28.55 21.73 0.06
CA GLU A 5 28.82 20.53 0.88
C GLU A 5 27.72 20.26 1.90
N ASN A 6 27.16 21.32 2.49
CA ASN A 6 26.07 21.20 3.45
C ASN A 6 24.78 20.69 2.76
N SER A 7 24.53 21.11 1.52
CA SER A 7 23.40 20.65 0.71
C SER A 7 23.46 19.16 0.36
N GLN A 8 24.64 18.62 0.02
CA GLN A 8 24.78 17.19 -0.29
C GLN A 8 24.56 16.30 0.92
N THR A 9 25.13 16.68 2.07
CA THR A 9 24.98 15.91 3.32
C THR A 9 23.52 15.86 3.77
N VAL A 10 22.82 17.01 3.69
CA VAL A 10 21.38 17.09 3.98
C VAL A 10 20.57 16.25 2.99
N SER A 11 20.88 16.31 1.69
CA SER A 11 20.20 15.51 0.66
C SER A 11 20.34 14.00 0.91
N TYR A 12 21.54 13.52 1.25
CA TYR A 12 21.75 12.12 1.60
C TYR A 12 21.03 11.72 2.89
N ALA A 13 21.00 12.59 3.90
CA ALA A 13 20.25 12.33 5.12
C ALA A 13 18.75 12.19 4.86
N VAL A 14 18.17 13.09 4.05
CA VAL A 14 16.76 13.02 3.65
C VAL A 14 16.49 11.77 2.81
N PHE A 15 17.36 11.46 1.85
CA PHE A 15 17.24 10.26 1.02
C PHE A 15 17.28 8.97 1.87
N PHE A 16 18.21 8.87 2.81
CA PHE A 16 18.32 7.69 3.67
C PHE A 16 17.11 7.56 4.59
N CYS A 17 16.67 8.66 5.21
CA CYS A 17 15.48 8.68 6.05
C CYS A 17 14.23 8.23 5.27
N THR A 18 14.02 8.78 4.07
CA THR A 18 12.91 8.39 3.20
C THR A 18 13.01 6.93 2.76
N LEU A 19 14.19 6.45 2.41
CA LEU A 19 14.42 5.05 2.06
C LEU A 19 14.05 4.11 3.22
N VAL A 20 14.47 4.43 4.45
CA VAL A 20 14.13 3.63 5.64
C VAL A 20 12.61 3.57 5.83
N VAL A 21 11.93 4.73 5.78
CA VAL A 21 10.47 4.78 5.92
C VAL A 21 9.77 3.96 4.83
N VAL A 22 10.20 4.09 3.59
CA VAL A 22 9.64 3.31 2.47
C VAL A 22 9.86 1.81 2.68
N LEU A 23 11.06 1.39 3.09
CA LEU A 23 11.30 -0.04 3.36
C LEU A 23 10.41 -0.56 4.49
N LEU A 24 10.22 0.23 5.55
CA LEU A 24 9.33 -0.12 6.65
C LEU A 24 7.87 -0.25 6.21
N THR A 25 7.39 0.56 5.26
CA THR A 25 6.02 0.46 4.75
C THR A 25 5.82 -0.66 3.74
N LEU A 26 6.88 -1.08 3.04
CA LEU A 26 6.83 -2.19 2.07
C LEU A 26 6.91 -3.56 2.72
N ILE A 27 7.52 -3.68 3.90
CA ILE A 27 7.64 -4.95 4.63
C ILE A 27 6.28 -5.64 4.86
N PRO A 28 5.22 -4.98 5.36
CA PRO A 28 3.90 -5.58 5.55
C PRO A 28 3.23 -6.05 4.26
N ILE A 29 3.59 -5.49 3.11
CA ILE A 29 3.05 -5.94 1.81
C ILE A 29 3.59 -7.34 1.48
N ILE A 30 4.84 -7.62 1.87
CA ILE A 30 5.47 -8.92 1.65
C ILE A 30 5.09 -9.89 2.77
N PHE A 31 5.21 -9.45 4.03
CA PHE A 31 4.97 -10.23 5.23
C PHE A 31 3.95 -9.51 6.13
N PRO A 32 2.64 -9.70 5.90
CA PRO A 32 1.60 -8.96 6.62
C PRO A 32 1.65 -9.15 8.14
N ALA A 33 1.98 -10.37 8.58
CA ALA A 33 2.00 -10.72 10.00
C ALA A 33 3.29 -10.30 10.72
N LEU A 34 4.33 -9.82 10.02
CA LEU A 34 5.64 -9.60 10.62
C LEU A 34 5.57 -8.63 11.81
N TYR A 35 5.01 -7.44 11.63
CA TYR A 35 4.92 -6.48 12.74
C TYR A 35 4.00 -6.95 13.84
N SER A 36 2.84 -7.54 13.50
CA SER A 36 1.90 -8.07 14.49
C SER A 36 2.52 -9.18 15.33
N SER A 37 3.36 -10.04 14.75
CA SER A 37 4.03 -11.12 15.49
C SER A 37 5.07 -10.63 16.51
N PHE A 38 5.69 -9.46 16.29
CA PHE A 38 6.72 -8.92 17.18
C PHE A 38 6.21 -7.84 18.14
N PHE A 39 5.19 -7.08 17.73
CA PHE A 39 4.69 -5.91 18.45
C PHE A 39 3.20 -5.97 18.76
N GLY A 40 2.47 -6.96 18.24
CA GLY A 40 1.03 -7.13 18.47
C GLY A 40 0.72 -7.71 19.85
N MET A 41 -0.52 -7.48 20.31
CA MET A 41 -1.01 -8.07 21.58
C MET A 41 -1.42 -9.53 21.42
N PHE A 42 -1.85 -9.94 20.22
CA PHE A 42 -2.29 -11.30 19.90
C PHE A 42 -1.29 -11.95 18.94
N THR A 43 -0.27 -12.62 19.49
CA THR A 43 0.83 -13.20 18.70
C THR A 43 0.77 -14.72 18.60
N GLU A 44 -0.14 -15.35 19.33
CA GLU A 44 -0.25 -16.81 19.39
C GLU A 44 -0.55 -17.39 18.00
N ASN A 45 0.28 -18.32 17.55
CA ASN A 45 0.19 -19.00 16.25
C ASN A 45 0.42 -18.13 15.00
N LEU A 46 0.92 -16.89 15.12
CA LEU A 46 1.29 -16.09 13.95
C LEU A 46 2.62 -16.57 13.34
N ASN A 47 2.62 -16.78 12.03
CA ASN A 47 3.86 -17.00 11.28
C ASN A 47 4.40 -15.65 10.75
N PRO A 48 5.50 -15.10 11.31
CA PRO A 48 6.07 -13.81 10.87
C PRO A 48 6.41 -13.75 9.38
N PHE A 49 6.72 -14.88 8.76
CA PHE A 49 7.16 -14.97 7.38
C PHE A 49 6.08 -15.54 6.44
N GLU A 50 4.82 -15.45 6.85
CA GLU A 50 3.70 -15.72 5.95
C GLU A 50 3.68 -14.70 4.81
N LEU A 51 3.72 -15.20 3.57
CA LEU A 51 3.72 -14.36 2.39
C LEU A 51 2.31 -13.83 2.12
N GLY A 52 2.18 -12.50 2.00
CA GLY A 52 0.92 -11.88 1.62
C GLY A 52 0.49 -12.30 0.21
N TYR A 53 -0.82 -12.28 -0.06
CA TYR A 53 -1.39 -12.68 -1.36
C TYR A 53 -0.77 -11.94 -2.56
N GLN A 54 -0.43 -10.64 -2.39
CA GLN A 54 0.18 -9.82 -3.45
C GLN A 54 1.72 -9.80 -3.41
N SER A 55 2.35 -10.47 -2.45
CA SER A 55 3.81 -10.42 -2.22
C SER A 55 4.62 -10.83 -3.45
N ALA A 56 4.24 -11.93 -4.11
CA ALA A 56 4.90 -12.44 -5.30
C ALA A 56 4.84 -11.43 -6.45
N PHE A 57 3.65 -10.86 -6.70
CA PHE A 57 3.47 -9.84 -7.73
C PHE A 57 4.31 -8.58 -7.42
N PHE A 58 4.31 -8.14 -6.17
CA PHE A 58 5.10 -6.99 -5.72
C PHE A 58 6.61 -7.22 -5.90
N ILE A 59 7.14 -8.36 -5.46
CA ILE A 59 8.57 -8.68 -5.57
C ILE A 59 8.99 -8.80 -7.03
N VAL A 60 8.24 -9.57 -7.83
CA VAL A 60 8.58 -9.82 -9.24
C VAL A 60 8.53 -8.52 -10.04
N SER A 61 7.47 -7.71 -9.88
CA SER A 61 7.36 -6.43 -10.59
C SER A 61 8.50 -5.47 -10.23
N ASN A 62 8.88 -5.37 -8.96
CA ASN A 62 10.00 -4.52 -8.54
C ASN A 62 11.34 -5.02 -9.08
N ILE A 63 11.59 -6.34 -9.06
CA ILE A 63 12.81 -6.92 -9.67
C ILE A 63 12.87 -6.60 -11.16
N LEU A 64 11.74 -6.72 -11.87
CA LEU A 64 11.67 -6.40 -13.30
C LEU A 64 11.92 -4.91 -13.56
N ILE A 65 11.26 -4.01 -12.82
CA ILE A 65 11.41 -2.56 -13.00
C ILE A 65 12.84 -2.11 -12.68
N LEU A 66 13.41 -2.57 -11.55
CA LEU A 66 14.78 -2.22 -11.16
C LEU A 66 15.80 -2.83 -12.12
N GLY A 67 15.60 -4.09 -12.52
CA GLY A 67 16.45 -4.76 -13.51
C GLY A 67 16.43 -4.04 -14.85
N PHE A 68 15.25 -3.63 -15.31
CA PHE A 68 15.08 -2.81 -16.51
C PHE A 68 15.77 -1.44 -16.36
N GLY A 69 15.62 -0.78 -15.22
CA GLY A 69 16.28 0.49 -14.92
C GLY A 69 17.81 0.39 -14.95
N VAL A 70 18.39 -0.67 -14.37
CA VAL A 70 19.83 -0.93 -14.42
C VAL A 70 20.30 -1.23 -15.85
N ALA A 71 19.53 -2.01 -16.62
CA ALA A 71 19.85 -2.31 -18.01
C ALA A 71 19.80 -1.04 -18.89
N TYR A 72 18.80 -0.18 -18.68
CA TYR A 72 18.70 1.14 -19.33
C TYR A 72 19.89 2.03 -18.99
N TYR A 73 20.24 2.15 -17.70
CA TYR A 73 21.38 2.97 -17.26
C TYR A 73 22.72 2.49 -17.85
N LYS A 74 22.90 1.16 -17.93
CA LYS A 74 24.09 0.56 -18.56
C LYS A 74 24.04 0.54 -20.10
N LYS A 75 23.01 1.13 -20.72
CA LYS A 75 22.77 1.11 -22.18
C LYS A 75 22.79 -0.30 -22.78
N LYS A 76 22.30 -1.28 -22.02
CA LYS A 76 22.24 -2.70 -22.40
C LYS A 76 20.91 -3.12 -23.00
N ILE A 77 19.96 -2.19 -23.15
CA ILE A 77 18.67 -2.45 -23.78
C ILE A 77 18.74 -2.18 -25.30
N PRO A 78 17.87 -2.82 -26.11
CA PRO A 78 17.79 -2.56 -27.55
C PRO A 78 17.53 -1.08 -27.86
N SER A 79 18.09 -0.56 -28.96
CA SER A 79 17.96 0.86 -29.35
C SER A 79 16.50 1.31 -29.48
N LEU A 80 15.63 0.47 -30.05
CA LEU A 80 14.19 0.75 -30.15
C LEU A 80 13.55 1.01 -28.78
N VAL A 81 13.92 0.23 -27.77
CA VAL A 81 13.39 0.38 -26.40
C VAL A 81 14.00 1.60 -25.73
N TYR A 82 15.30 1.84 -25.94
CA TYR A 82 15.99 3.02 -25.44
C TYR A 82 15.36 4.33 -25.95
N ASP A 83 15.10 4.41 -27.24
CA ASP A 83 14.52 5.61 -27.87
C ASP A 83 13.09 5.88 -27.37
N ILE A 84 12.30 4.82 -27.15
CA ILE A 84 10.96 4.94 -26.54
C ILE A 84 11.06 5.47 -25.12
N VAL A 85 11.97 4.93 -24.30
CA VAL A 85 12.15 5.37 -22.91
C VAL A 85 12.63 6.82 -22.84
N GLU A 86 13.61 7.21 -23.68
CA GLU A 86 14.04 8.61 -23.78
C GLU A 86 12.90 9.53 -24.21
N LYS A 87 12.09 9.11 -25.18
CA LYS A 87 10.93 9.89 -25.63
C LYS A 87 9.92 10.08 -24.50
N ILE A 88 9.67 9.07 -23.67
CA ILE A 88 8.78 9.19 -22.50
C ILE A 88 9.40 10.10 -21.44
N ARG A 89 10.70 9.98 -21.18
CA ARG A 89 11.41 10.76 -20.16
C ARG A 89 11.51 12.24 -20.50
N THR A 90 11.66 12.54 -21.79
CA THR A 90 11.75 13.90 -22.34
C THR A 90 10.38 14.44 -22.74
N PHE A 91 9.32 13.65 -22.57
CA PHE A 91 7.95 14.08 -22.86
C PHE A 91 7.50 15.12 -21.84
N GLU A 92 7.50 16.39 -22.25
CA GLU A 92 6.93 17.46 -21.45
C GLU A 92 5.45 17.63 -21.79
N ILE A 93 4.59 17.46 -20.78
CA ILE A 93 3.15 17.71 -20.89
C ILE A 93 2.88 19.13 -20.42
N SER A 94 2.21 19.93 -21.26
CA SER A 94 1.77 21.26 -20.83
C SER A 94 0.85 21.17 -19.61
N LYS A 95 0.94 22.14 -18.68
CA LYS A 95 0.14 22.15 -17.45
C LYS A 95 -1.37 21.97 -17.71
N ARG A 96 -1.90 22.58 -18.77
CA ARG A 96 -3.32 22.48 -19.15
C ARG A 96 -3.70 21.04 -19.52
N VAL A 97 -2.88 20.38 -20.35
CA VAL A 97 -3.12 19.00 -20.77
C VAL A 97 -3.00 18.04 -19.58
N SER A 98 -2.01 18.23 -18.71
CA SER A 98 -1.82 17.39 -17.52
C SER A 98 -3.05 17.40 -16.59
N ILE A 99 -3.63 18.58 -16.33
CA ILE A 99 -4.85 18.71 -15.50
C ILE A 99 -6.05 18.01 -16.16
N ILE A 100 -6.23 18.17 -17.48
CA ILE A 100 -7.31 17.51 -18.21
C ILE A 100 -7.14 15.99 -18.15
N SER A 101 -5.93 15.48 -18.41
CA SER A 101 -5.64 14.05 -18.35
C SER A 101 -5.88 13.47 -16.95
N LEU A 102 -5.45 14.20 -15.90
CA LEU A 102 -5.70 13.79 -14.52
C LEU A 102 -7.19 13.71 -14.21
N ALA A 103 -7.97 14.70 -14.61
CA ALA A 103 -9.41 14.71 -14.42
C ALA A 103 -10.10 13.53 -15.15
N VAL A 104 -9.67 13.23 -16.38
CA VAL A 104 -10.21 12.10 -17.15
C VAL A 104 -9.91 10.77 -16.46
N ILE A 105 -8.66 10.54 -16.04
CA ILE A 105 -8.27 9.32 -15.32
C ILE A 105 -9.09 9.18 -14.04
N LEU A 106 -9.27 10.27 -13.29
CA LEU A 106 -10.03 10.27 -12.05
C LEU A 106 -11.51 9.93 -12.29
N VAL A 107 -12.14 10.54 -13.31
CA VAL A 107 -13.55 10.26 -13.64
C VAL A 107 -13.75 8.80 -14.04
N ILE A 108 -12.85 8.24 -14.84
CA ILE A 108 -12.91 6.82 -15.22
C ILE A 108 -12.78 5.94 -13.98
N TYR A 109 -11.80 6.22 -13.12
CA TYR A 109 -11.58 5.47 -11.88
C TYR A 109 -12.82 5.51 -10.97
N ILE A 110 -13.35 6.71 -10.69
CA ILE A 110 -14.58 6.86 -9.89
C ILE A 110 -15.74 6.10 -10.54
N GLY A 111 -15.93 6.21 -11.85
CA GLY A 111 -17.02 5.51 -12.56
C GLY A 111 -16.92 3.99 -12.49
N LEU A 112 -15.71 3.44 -12.55
CA LEU A 112 -15.46 2.00 -12.43
C LEU A 112 -15.63 1.50 -10.99
N THR A 113 -15.26 2.31 -9.99
CA THR A 113 -15.32 1.93 -8.57
C THR A 113 -16.66 2.29 -7.91
N ALA A 114 -17.47 3.18 -8.48
CA ALA A 114 -18.77 3.58 -7.90
C ALA A 114 -19.73 2.41 -7.58
N PRO A 115 -19.84 1.34 -8.39
CA PRO A 115 -20.67 0.19 -8.06
C PRO A 115 -20.25 -0.55 -6.78
N GLU A 116 -18.99 -0.42 -6.34
CA GLU A 116 -18.50 -1.07 -5.12
C GLU A 116 -19.24 -0.58 -3.87
N LEU A 117 -19.76 0.66 -3.89
CA LEU A 117 -20.58 1.22 -2.80
C LEU A 117 -21.94 0.53 -2.62
N SER A 118 -22.39 -0.25 -3.60
CA SER A 118 -23.66 -0.98 -3.55
C SER A 118 -23.47 -2.47 -3.28
N ILE A 119 -22.24 -2.90 -2.98
CA ILE A 119 -21.94 -4.28 -2.63
C ILE A 119 -22.40 -4.55 -1.19
N ASP A 120 -23.19 -5.60 -1.01
CA ASP A 120 -23.57 -6.09 0.31
C ASP A 120 -22.42 -6.91 0.90
N GLU A 121 -21.74 -6.34 1.90
CA GLU A 121 -20.61 -6.96 2.59
C GLU A 121 -20.96 -8.30 3.23
N SER A 122 -22.19 -8.45 3.76
CA SER A 122 -22.64 -9.68 4.43
C SER A 122 -22.66 -10.88 3.46
N SER A 123 -22.95 -10.61 2.19
CA SER A 123 -22.99 -11.63 1.15
C SER A 123 -21.61 -12.00 0.60
N LEU A 124 -20.63 -11.11 0.76
CA LEU A 124 -19.31 -11.23 0.13
C LEU A 124 -18.23 -11.75 1.08
N TRP A 125 -18.32 -11.40 2.35
CA TRP A 125 -17.26 -11.64 3.34
C TRP A 125 -17.73 -12.59 4.42
N SER A 126 -17.08 -13.75 4.51
CA SER A 126 -17.44 -14.80 5.47
C SER A 126 -17.26 -14.41 6.94
N ASP A 127 -16.39 -13.43 7.21
CA ASP A 127 -16.11 -12.90 8.54
C ASP A 127 -17.07 -11.79 8.96
N TYR A 128 -17.95 -11.31 8.08
CA TYR A 128 -18.91 -10.26 8.38
C TYR A 128 -19.84 -10.66 9.55
N ASP A 129 -20.59 -11.76 9.38
CA ASP A 129 -21.51 -12.24 10.41
C ASP A 129 -20.80 -12.94 11.58
N ALA A 130 -19.65 -13.56 11.32
CA ALA A 130 -18.95 -14.39 12.30
C ALA A 130 -18.02 -13.59 13.23
N VAL A 131 -17.50 -12.45 12.76
CA VAL A 131 -16.49 -11.67 13.50
C VAL A 131 -16.93 -10.22 13.63
N LEU A 132 -17.29 -9.57 12.52
CA LEU A 132 -17.47 -8.13 12.46
C LEU A 132 -18.74 -7.66 13.21
N ILE A 133 -19.87 -8.31 12.99
CA ILE A 133 -21.13 -7.99 13.70
C ILE A 133 -21.03 -8.30 15.20
N PRO A 134 -20.57 -9.50 15.64
CA PRO A 134 -20.39 -9.78 17.06
C PRO A 134 -19.42 -8.81 17.74
N ALA A 135 -18.36 -8.39 17.05
CA ALA A 135 -17.46 -7.36 17.56
C ALA A 135 -18.14 -6.02 17.74
N LEU A 136 -18.99 -5.60 16.80
CA LEU A 136 -19.72 -4.34 16.87
C LEU A 136 -20.70 -4.32 18.05
N GLU A 137 -21.36 -5.43 18.34
CA GLU A 137 -22.29 -5.55 19.46
C GLU A 137 -21.63 -5.34 20.83
N ILE A 138 -20.36 -5.77 20.98
CA ILE A 138 -19.61 -5.64 22.23
C ILE A 138 -18.71 -4.40 22.26
N TRP A 139 -18.56 -3.70 21.13
CA TRP A 139 -17.73 -2.50 21.02
C TRP A 139 -18.31 -1.35 21.88
N PRO A 140 -17.48 -0.50 22.53
CA PRO A 140 -16.02 -0.50 22.55
C PRO A 140 -15.40 -1.20 23.78
N PHE A 141 -16.20 -1.62 24.75
CA PHE A 141 -15.69 -2.01 26.08
C PHE A 141 -15.99 -3.46 26.48
N GLY A 142 -16.64 -4.24 25.61
CA GLY A 142 -16.89 -5.65 25.87
C GLY A 142 -15.67 -6.53 25.61
N GLU A 143 -15.75 -7.76 26.11
CA GLU A 143 -14.70 -8.77 25.98
C GLU A 143 -15.26 -10.02 25.29
N SER A 144 -14.42 -10.71 24.54
CA SER A 144 -14.71 -11.96 23.84
C SER A 144 -13.54 -12.93 24.01
N ASP A 145 -13.86 -14.21 24.21
CA ASP A 145 -12.86 -15.29 24.19
C ASP A 145 -12.32 -15.55 22.77
N ASP A 146 -13.08 -15.14 21.73
CA ASP A 146 -12.61 -15.17 20.35
C ASP A 146 -11.67 -13.98 20.07
N ILE A 147 -10.41 -14.29 19.82
CA ILE A 147 -9.33 -13.33 19.53
C ILE A 147 -9.67 -12.45 18.33
N TYR A 148 -10.31 -12.99 17.28
CA TYR A 148 -10.62 -12.23 16.06
C TYR A 148 -11.69 -11.15 16.31
N VAL A 149 -12.65 -11.46 17.20
CA VAL A 149 -13.67 -10.52 17.66
C VAL A 149 -13.04 -9.48 18.59
N GLN A 150 -12.22 -9.93 19.55
CA GLN A 150 -11.53 -9.05 20.49
C GLN A 150 -10.62 -8.04 19.78
N GLU A 151 -9.92 -8.45 18.72
CA GLU A 151 -9.06 -7.58 17.91
C GLU A 151 -9.82 -6.40 17.27
N GLN A 152 -11.09 -6.58 16.95
CA GLN A 152 -11.87 -5.49 16.35
C GLN A 152 -12.16 -4.38 17.37
N ASN A 153 -12.20 -4.69 18.67
CA ASN A 153 -12.46 -3.69 19.71
C ASN A 153 -11.40 -2.58 19.76
N ASP A 154 -10.16 -2.92 19.46
CA ASP A 154 -9.06 -1.95 19.36
C ASP A 154 -9.09 -1.10 18.08
N ARG A 155 -9.91 -1.48 17.09
CA ARG A 155 -10.00 -0.78 15.80
C ARG A 155 -11.07 0.31 15.83
N TYR A 156 -10.98 1.21 16.81
CA TYR A 156 -11.97 2.27 17.08
C TYR A 156 -12.47 3.03 15.85
N VAL A 157 -11.57 3.45 14.95
CA VAL A 157 -11.96 4.20 13.74
C VAL A 157 -12.78 3.32 12.79
N ARG A 158 -12.37 2.06 12.60
CA ARG A 158 -13.09 1.12 11.73
C ARG A 158 -14.47 0.82 12.31
N MET A 159 -14.54 0.50 13.60
CA MET A 159 -15.80 0.14 14.26
C MET A 159 -16.78 1.30 14.30
N PHE A 160 -16.29 2.52 14.55
CA PHE A 160 -17.11 3.72 14.46
C PHE A 160 -17.68 3.96 13.06
N LEU A 161 -16.84 3.83 12.02
CA LEU A 161 -17.31 3.98 10.63
C LEU A 161 -18.34 2.92 10.26
N LEU A 162 -18.14 1.68 10.72
CA LEU A 162 -19.08 0.59 10.52
C LEU A 162 -20.43 0.88 11.18
N ASP A 163 -20.43 1.27 12.46
CA ASP A 163 -21.63 1.62 13.24
C ASP A 163 -22.48 2.70 12.55
N VAL A 164 -21.83 3.75 12.04
CA VAL A 164 -22.51 4.86 11.35
C VAL A 164 -22.97 4.47 9.94
N SER A 165 -22.42 3.41 9.35
CA SER A 165 -22.74 2.96 7.99
C SER A 165 -23.87 1.93 7.89
N LEU A 166 -24.25 1.31 9.00
CA LEU A 166 -25.35 0.34 9.15
C LEU A 166 -26.71 1.04 9.32
#